data_AF-A0A965Q6H6-F1
#
_entry.id   AF-A0A965Q6H6-F1
#
_cell.length_a   1.000
_cell.length_b   1.000
_cell.length_c   1.000
_cell.angle_alpha   90.00
_cell.angle_beta   90.00
_cell.angle_gamma   90.00
#
_symmetry.space_group_name_H-M   'P 1'
#
loop_
_entity.id
_entity.type
_entity.pdbx_description
1 polymer ?
#
loop_
_entity_poly.entity_id
_entity_poly.type
_entity_poly.pdbx_seq_one_letter_code
_entity_poly.pdbx_strand_id
1 'polypeptide(L)'
;MGLEDVFSLVMHLPIRYIDETIVTSIRDIKMGVLSQIEAEVIRAEIVYKPKKMLIVQVKDTSGSLQLRFLHFYPSQMKMFEAGNRIRILG
;
A
#
# COMPACT_ATOMS: atom_id res chain seq x y z
N MET A 1 11.70 -19.08 39.03
CA MET A 1 12.75 -18.07 39.31
C MET A 1 13.87 -18.29 38.31
N GLY A 2 14.32 -17.23 37.62
CA GLY A 2 15.50 -17.27 36.76
C GLY A 2 15.23 -16.85 35.31
N LEU A 3 14.96 -15.55 35.10
CA LEU A 3 15.06 -14.89 33.81
C LEU A 3 16.51 -14.42 33.63
N GLU A 4 17.32 -15.16 32.91
CA GLU A 4 18.65 -14.71 32.47
C GLU A 4 18.93 -15.33 31.10
N ASP A 5 18.38 -14.73 30.04
CA ASP A 5 19.19 -14.30 28.90
C ASP A 5 18.32 -13.57 27.87
N VAL A 6 18.48 -12.26 27.78
CA VAL A 6 17.74 -11.38 26.83
C VAL A 6 18.44 -11.35 25.46
N PHE A 7 19.48 -12.17 25.23
CA PHE A 7 20.38 -12.02 24.08
C PHE A 7 20.15 -12.98 22.90
N SER A 8 19.10 -13.81 22.90
CA SER A 8 18.84 -14.72 21.77
C SER A 8 18.02 -14.11 20.61
N LEU A 9 17.62 -12.84 20.68
CA LEU A 9 16.74 -12.23 19.66
C LEU A 9 17.47 -11.48 18.52
N VAL A 10 18.80 -11.61 18.37
CA VAL A 10 19.61 -10.72 17.51
C VAL A 10 20.21 -11.40 16.25
N MET A 11 19.90 -12.66 15.94
CA MET A 11 20.52 -13.33 14.77
C MET A 11 19.55 -14.00 13.79
N HIS A 12 18.37 -13.43 13.62
CA HIS A 12 17.51 -13.73 12.47
C HIS A 12 17.14 -12.43 11.78
N LEU A 13 18.12 -11.63 11.36
CA LEU A 13 17.81 -10.53 10.47
C LEU A 13 17.32 -11.15 9.15
N PRO A 14 16.04 -10.97 8.76
CA PRO A 14 15.61 -11.40 7.45
C PRO A 14 16.46 -10.65 6.41
N ILE A 15 16.96 -11.39 5.43
CA ILE A 15 17.84 -10.95 4.31
C ILE A 15 17.19 -9.84 3.42
N ARG A 16 16.02 -9.34 3.79
CA ARG A 16 15.36 -8.18 3.19
C ARG A 16 14.78 -7.32 4.31
N TYR A 17 15.57 -6.39 4.85
CA TYR A 17 14.99 -5.22 5.49
C TYR A 17 14.38 -4.38 4.36
N ILE A 18 13.07 -4.48 4.20
CA ILE A 18 12.30 -3.54 3.40
C ILE A 18 12.17 -2.33 4.31
N ASP A 19 12.90 -1.27 4.00
CA ASP A 19 12.79 -0.01 4.73
C ASP A 19 11.42 0.61 4.39
N GLU A 20 10.42 0.33 5.22
CA GLU A 20 9.02 0.77 5.08
C GLU A 20 8.85 2.30 5.30
N THR A 21 9.95 3.06 5.39
CA THR A 21 9.94 4.48 5.73
C THR A 21 9.89 5.40 4.50
N ILE A 22 10.21 4.90 3.31
CA ILE A 22 10.31 5.72 2.10
C ILE A 22 8.96 5.74 1.38
N VAL A 23 8.28 6.88 1.41
CA VAL A 23 7.10 7.15 0.59
C VAL A 23 7.57 7.74 -0.74
N THR A 24 7.37 6.99 -1.82
CA THR A 24 7.65 7.41 -3.20
C THR A 24 6.51 8.30 -3.69
N SER A 25 6.84 9.46 -4.28
CA SER A 25 5.85 10.29 -4.93
C SER A 25 5.25 9.54 -6.12
N ILE A 26 3.99 9.82 -6.47
CA ILE A 26 3.34 9.16 -7.63
C ILE A 26 4.15 9.38 -8.92
N ARG A 27 4.80 10.53 -9.05
CA ARG A 27 5.59 10.87 -10.24
C ARG A 27 6.89 10.07 -10.35
N ASP A 28 7.43 9.60 -9.23
CA ASP A 28 8.71 8.89 -9.17
C ASP A 28 8.55 7.36 -9.17
N ILE A 29 7.31 6.85 -9.24
CA ILE A 29 7.05 5.42 -9.33
C ILE A 29 7.72 4.85 -10.59
N LYS A 30 8.54 3.82 -10.40
CA LYS A 30 9.15 3.06 -11.49
C LYS A 30 8.38 1.76 -11.73
N MET A 31 8.03 1.50 -12.98
CA MET A 31 7.38 0.24 -13.36
C MET A 31 8.26 -0.96 -12.98
N GLY A 32 7.64 -1.97 -12.36
CA GLY A 32 8.33 -3.20 -11.95
C GLY A 32 9.14 -3.08 -10.65
N VAL A 33 9.12 -1.92 -9.99
CA VAL A 33 9.76 -1.71 -8.68
C VAL A 33 8.68 -1.55 -7.62
N LEU A 34 8.73 -2.40 -6.60
CA LEU A 34 7.86 -2.29 -5.44
C LEU A 34 8.05 -0.91 -4.80
N SER A 35 6.99 -0.12 -4.74
CA SER A 35 7.02 1.25 -4.25
C SER A 35 5.90 1.48 -3.25
N GLN A 36 6.23 2.15 -2.14
CA GLN A 36 5.22 2.59 -1.18
C GLN A 36 4.79 4.01 -1.53
N ILE A 37 3.49 4.24 -1.67
CA ILE A 37 2.93 5.57 -1.92
C ILE A 37 1.94 5.97 -0.84
N GLU A 38 1.82 7.27 -0.61
CA GLU A 38 0.79 7.85 0.24
C GLU A 38 0.01 8.87 -0.58
N ALA A 39 -1.30 8.71 -0.66
CA ALA A 39 -2.13 9.52 -1.53
C ALA A 39 -3.56 9.61 -0.99
N GLU A 40 -4.27 10.66 -1.39
CA GLU A 40 -5.68 10.86 -1.09
C GLU A 40 -6.53 10.18 -2.16
N VAL A 41 -7.59 9.49 -1.74
CA VAL A 41 -8.55 8.87 -2.66
C VAL A 41 -9.45 9.94 -3.26
N ILE A 42 -9.45 10.04 -4.58
CA ILE A 42 -10.33 10.94 -5.33
C ILE A 42 -11.66 10.25 -5.62
N ARG A 43 -11.61 8.96 -5.98
CA ARG A 43 -12.80 8.14 -6.20
C ARG A 43 -12.45 6.66 -6.14
N ALA A 44 -13.43 5.85 -5.79
CA ALA A 44 -13.37 4.40 -5.91
C ALA A 44 -14.65 3.89 -6.57
N GLU A 45 -14.51 3.00 -7.55
CA GLU A 45 -15.63 2.41 -8.28
C GLU A 45 -15.40 0.91 -8.52
N ILE A 46 -16.48 0.13 -8.43
CA ILE A 46 -16.44 -1.29 -8.74
C ILE A 46 -16.80 -1.48 -10.21
N VAL A 47 -15.88 -2.04 -10.98
CA VAL A 47 -16.06 -2.33 -12.40
C VAL A 47 -16.24 -3.83 -12.60
N TYR A 48 -17.21 -4.22 -13.42
CA TYR A 48 -17.56 -5.61 -13.67
C TYR A 48 -17.24 -6.02 -15.12
N LYS A 49 -15.97 -6.14 -15.53
CA LYS A 49 -15.58 -6.62 -16.88
C LYS A 49 -14.15 -7.17 -16.94
N PRO A 50 -13.89 -8.44 -17.39
CA PRO A 50 -14.73 -9.65 -17.30
C PRO A 50 -14.81 -10.24 -15.88
N LYS A 51 -14.01 -9.72 -14.94
CA LYS A 51 -14.05 -10.05 -13.51
C LYS A 51 -14.36 -8.79 -12.71
N LYS A 52 -14.93 -8.95 -11.52
CA LYS A 52 -15.16 -7.86 -10.56
C LYS A 52 -13.82 -7.28 -10.13
N MET A 53 -13.62 -5.99 -10.34
CA MET A 53 -12.42 -5.26 -9.95
C MET A 53 -12.81 -3.98 -9.24
N LEU A 54 -11.97 -3.55 -8.31
CA LEU A 54 -12.10 -2.23 -7.69
C LEU A 54 -11.06 -1.31 -8.33
N ILE A 55 -11.54 -0.22 -8.90
CA ILE A 55 -10.71 0.84 -9.47
C ILE A 55 -10.71 1.99 -8.47
N VAL A 56 -9.52 2.38 -8.00
CA VAL A 56 -9.35 3.50 -7.06
C VAL A 56 -8.45 4.53 -7.72
N GLN A 57 -8.97 5.74 -7.90
CA GLN A 57 -8.15 6.87 -8.32
C GLN A 57 -7.65 7.59 -7.09
N VAL A 58 -6.33 7.76 -7.00
CA VAL A 58 -5.67 8.48 -5.93
C VAL A 58 -4.87 9.65 -6.47
N LYS A 59 -4.61 10.63 -5.61
CA LYS A 59 -3.81 11.79 -5.93
C LYS A 59 -2.89 12.16 -4.78
N ASP A 60 -1.67 12.52 -5.12
CA ASP A 60 -0.70 13.15 -4.23
C ASP A 60 -0.33 14.53 -4.83
N THR A 61 0.46 15.30 -4.10
CA THR A 61 1.11 16.55 -4.48
C THR A 61 1.80 16.48 -5.85
N SER A 62 2.34 15.32 -6.23
CA SER A 62 3.08 15.15 -7.49
C SER A 62 2.20 14.79 -8.70
N GLY A 63 0.98 14.24 -8.50
CA GLY A 63 0.16 13.73 -9.59
C GLY A 63 -0.95 12.78 -9.16
N SER A 64 -1.59 12.13 -10.13
CA SER A 64 -2.67 11.16 -9.90
C SER A 64 -2.30 9.77 -10.40
N LEU A 65 -2.73 8.73 -9.69
CA LEU A 65 -2.53 7.33 -10.05
C LEU A 65 -3.88 6.59 -10.05
N GLN A 66 -4.02 5.62 -10.93
CA GLN A 66 -5.15 4.68 -10.89
C GLN A 66 -4.66 3.32 -10.42
N LEU A 67 -5.27 2.84 -9.35
CA LEU A 67 -5.01 1.55 -8.75
C LEU A 67 -6.11 0.58 -9.17
N ARG A 68 -5.72 -0.67 -9.42
CA ARG A 68 -6.64 -1.74 -9.82
C ARG A 68 -6.48 -2.91 -8.88
N PHE A 69 -7.51 -3.19 -8.09
CA PHE A 69 -7.57 -4.34 -7.22
C PHE A 69 -8.41 -5.44 -7.89
N LEU A 70 -7.77 -6.58 -8.16
CA LEU A 70 -8.43 -7.77 -8.72
C LEU A 70 -9.14 -8.59 -7.63
N HIS A 71 -8.63 -8.51 -6.39
CA HIS A 71 -9.21 -9.12 -5.20
C HIS A 71 -9.34 -8.04 -4.13
N PHE A 72 -10.55 -7.88 -3.60
CA PHE A 72 -10.82 -6.88 -2.55
C PHE A 72 -11.93 -7.33 -1.63
N TYR A 73 -11.87 -6.89 -0.38
CA TYR A 73 -12.86 -7.17 0.66
C TYR A 73 -13.74 -5.94 0.93
N PRO A 74 -14.99 -6.11 1.41
CA PRO A 74 -15.86 -4.99 1.76
C PRO A 74 -15.27 -4.01 2.76
N SER A 75 -14.43 -4.48 3.69
CA SER A 75 -13.70 -3.64 4.64
C SER A 75 -12.76 -2.64 3.94
N GLN A 76 -12.10 -3.05 2.86
CA GLN A 76 -11.22 -2.19 2.09
C GLN A 76 -11.99 -1.12 1.32
N MET A 77 -13.24 -1.39 0.90
CA MET A 77 -14.06 -0.38 0.20
C MET A 77 -14.27 0.87 1.04
N LYS A 78 -14.49 0.72 2.35
CA LYS A 78 -14.58 1.87 3.28
C LYS A 78 -13.28 2.65 3.37
N MET A 79 -12.14 1.96 3.36
CA MET A 79 -10.83 2.62 3.35
C MET A 79 -10.62 3.44 2.07
N PHE A 80 -11.18 3.01 0.94
CA PHE A 80 -11.11 3.68 -0.35
C PHE A 80 -12.25 4.68 -0.60
N GLU A 81 -12.95 5.15 0.44
CA GLU A 81 -13.88 6.27 0.28
C GLU A 81 -13.13 7.56 -0.09
N ALA A 82 -13.75 8.38 -0.92
CA ALA A 82 -13.15 9.63 -1.37
C ALA A 82 -12.84 10.55 -0.17
N GLY A 83 -11.68 11.20 -0.21
CA GLY A 83 -11.16 12.03 0.89
C GLY A 83 -10.30 11.27 1.91
N ASN A 84 -10.32 9.93 1.88
CA ASN A 84 -9.42 9.16 2.76
C ASN A 84 -7.98 9.21 2.25
N ARG A 85 -7.06 9.47 3.16
CA ARG A 85 -5.63 9.32 2.90
C ARG A 85 -5.22 7.87 3.14
N ILE A 86 -4.64 7.25 2.13
CA ILE A 86 -4.25 5.85 2.16
C ILE A 86 -2.77 5.70 1.87
N ARG A 87 -2.16 4.67 2.48
CA ARG A 87 -0.81 4.22 2.17
C ARG A 87 -0.88 2.84 1.55
N ILE A 88 -0.21 2.68 0.41
CA ILE A 88 -0.26 1.45 -0.38
C ILE A 88 1.14 1.07 -0.80
N LEU A 89 1.42 -0.24 -0.75
CA LEU A 89 2.61 -0.87 -1.27
C LEU A 89 2.22 -1.74 -2.48
N GLY A 90 2.93 -1.60 -3.60
CA GLY A 90 2.65 -2.37 -4.81
C GLY A 90 3.72 -2.24 -5.88
#